data_AF-A0A537JWV1-F1
#
_entry.id   AF-A0A537JWV1-F1
#
_cell.length_a   1.000
_cell.length_b   1.000
_cell.length_c   1.000
_cell.angle_alpha   90.00
_cell.angle_beta   90.00
_cell.angle_gamma   90.00
#
_symmetry.space_group_name_H-M   'P 1'
#
loop_
_entity.id
_entity.type
_entity.pdbx_description
1 polymer ?
#
loop_
_entity_poly.entity_id
_entity_poly.type
_entity_poly.pdbx_seq_one_letter_code
_entity_poly.pdbx_strand_id
1 'polypeptide(L)'
;GYTRRSESLSQQTFTVYHPLVRTYMQRFGVEREEDLPEFFVTAHQIQPEMRVRMQATIQKHVDHSISSTVNCPADATEEDVAKIYFLAWKMGCKG
;
A
#
# COMPACT_ATOMS: atom_id res chain seq x y z
N GLY A 1 -8.86 2.89 6.35
CA GLY A 1 -9.71 3.09 5.17
C GLY A 1 -8.90 3.79 4.10
N TYR A 2 -9.36 3.82 2.86
CA TYR A 2 -8.80 4.76 1.88
C TYR A 2 -9.91 5.67 1.36
N THR A 3 -9.58 6.94 1.17
CA THR A 3 -10.54 7.95 0.71
C THR A 3 -10.71 7.84 -0.79
N ARG A 4 -11.95 7.61 -1.24
CA ARG A 4 -12.28 7.66 -2.67
C ARG A 4 -13.05 8.96 -2.95
N ARG A 5 -12.53 9.75 -3.89
CA ARG A 5 -13.24 10.90 -4.46
C ARG A 5 -14.13 10.41 -5.59
N SER A 6 -15.41 10.79 -5.57
CA SER A 6 -16.32 10.61 -6.71
C SER A 6 -16.50 11.95 -7.42
N GLU A 7 -16.23 12.00 -8.73
CA GLU A 7 -16.46 13.20 -9.55
C GLU A 7 -17.76 13.11 -10.38
N SER A 8 -18.72 12.27 -9.96
CA SER A 8 -20.07 12.27 -10.55
C SER A 8 -21.04 13.08 -9.70
N LEU A 9 -21.41 14.27 -10.21
CA LEU A 9 -22.47 15.20 -9.79
C LEU A 9 -22.43 15.86 -8.40
N SER A 10 -21.65 15.39 -7.43
CA SER A 10 -21.42 16.13 -6.18
C SER A 10 -20.00 15.88 -5.70
N GLN A 11 -19.24 16.94 -5.40
CA GLN A 11 -17.84 16.86 -4.95
C GLN A 11 -17.74 16.29 -3.52
N GLN A 12 -18.22 15.07 -3.30
CA GLN A 12 -18.22 14.41 -1.99
C GLN A 12 -17.10 13.35 -1.94
N THR A 13 -16.38 13.35 -0.82
CA THR A 13 -15.36 12.35 -0.49
C THR A 13 -15.95 11.34 0.48
N PHE A 14 -15.77 10.05 0.22
CA PHE A 14 -16.23 8.99 1.09
C PHE A 14 -15.07 8.05 1.45
N THR A 15 -14.97 7.69 2.73
CA THR A 15 -14.02 6.68 3.19
C THR A 15 -14.55 5.31 2.82
N VAL A 16 -13.78 4.58 2.02
CA VAL A 16 -14.11 3.21 1.63
C VAL A 16 -13.27 2.25 2.48
N TYR A 17 -13.97 1.30 3.10
CA TYR A 17 -13.35 0.23 3.89
C TYR A 17 -13.34 -1.07 3.11
N HIS A 18 -12.24 -1.80 3.19
CA HIS A 18 -12.23 -3.18 2.72
C HIS A 18 -13.23 -4.01 3.54
N PRO A 19 -14.01 -4.94 2.93
CA PRO A 19 -15.02 -5.71 3.65
C PRO A 19 -14.50 -6.41 4.92
N LEU A 20 -13.26 -6.91 4.88
CA LEU A 20 -12.62 -7.56 6.04
C LEU A 20 -12.46 -6.63 7.24
N VAL A 21 -12.25 -5.33 7.04
CA VAL A 21 -12.16 -4.36 8.14
C VAL A 21 -13.51 -4.28 8.85
N ARG A 22 -14.60 -4.16 8.09
CA ARG A 22 -15.96 -4.13 8.64
C ARG A 22 -16.31 -5.43 9.37
N THR A 23 -15.97 -6.59 8.78
CA THR A 23 -16.17 -7.90 9.40
C THR A 23 -15.38 -8.04 10.70
N TYR A 24 -14.13 -7.56 10.74
CA TYR A 24 -13.32 -7.57 11.95
C TYR A 24 -13.93 -6.68 13.04
N MET A 25 -14.29 -5.44 12.70
CA MET A 25 -14.91 -4.50 13.63
C MET A 25 -16.18 -5.04 14.26
N GLN A 26 -17.08 -5.64 13.45
CA GLN A 26 -18.30 -6.27 13.94
C GLN A 26 -18.02 -7.47 14.85
N ARG A 27 -17.03 -8.30 14.49
CA ARG A 27 -16.70 -9.51 15.26
C ARG A 27 -16.08 -9.21 16.61
N PHE A 28 -15.28 -8.14 16.71
CA PHE A 28 -14.51 -7.79 17.90
C PHE A 28 -15.05 -6.56 18.64
N GLY A 29 -16.18 -6.00 18.21
CA GLY A 29 -16.81 -4.84 18.84
C GLY A 29 -15.98 -3.56 18.73
N VAL A 30 -15.20 -3.40 17.67
CA VAL A 30 -14.38 -2.20 17.43
C VAL A 30 -15.25 -1.16 16.73
N GLU A 31 -15.45 0.01 17.35
CA GLU A 31 -16.32 1.06 16.81
C GLU A 31 -15.58 2.08 15.96
N ARG A 32 -14.34 2.41 16.33
CA ARG A 32 -13.53 3.43 15.65
C ARG A 32 -12.37 2.78 14.90
N GLU A 33 -12.03 3.34 13.75
CA GLU A 33 -10.89 2.86 12.96
C GLU A 33 -9.57 2.95 13.73
N GLU A 34 -9.42 4.00 14.55
CA GLU A 34 -8.24 4.25 15.39
C GLU A 34 -7.99 3.12 16.42
N ASP A 35 -9.03 2.36 16.76
CA ASP A 35 -8.96 1.25 17.70
C ASP A 35 -8.63 -0.09 17.01
N LEU A 36 -8.44 -0.09 15.69
CA LEU A 36 -7.99 -1.28 14.97
C LEU A 36 -6.54 -1.62 15.35
N PRO A 37 -6.18 -2.91 15.36
CA PRO A 37 -4.80 -3.33 15.55
C PRO A 37 -3.85 -2.70 14.51
N GLU A 38 -2.61 -2.44 14.92
CA GLU A 38 -1.58 -1.79 14.09
C GLU A 38 -1.27 -2.52 12.78
N PHE A 39 -1.60 -3.81 12.67
CA PHE A 39 -1.41 -4.57 11.44
C PHE A 39 -2.44 -4.24 10.34
N PHE A 40 -3.50 -3.49 10.65
CA PHE A 40 -4.43 -2.93 9.66
C PHE A 40 -3.84 -1.67 9.01
N VAL A 41 -2.83 -1.86 8.16
CA VAL A 41 -2.18 -0.77 7.42
C VAL A 41 -2.70 -0.64 5.99
N THR A 42 -2.61 0.57 5.46
CA THR A 42 -2.84 0.90 4.05
C THR A 42 -1.52 0.97 3.29
N ALA A 43 -1.58 0.91 1.95
CA ALA A 43 -0.37 0.96 1.11
C ALA A 43 0.47 2.23 1.31
N HIS A 44 -0.16 3.37 1.64
CA HIS A 44 0.54 4.64 1.90
C HIS A 44 1.28 4.67 3.25
N GLN A 45 0.96 3.76 4.17
CA GLN A 45 1.64 3.63 5.46
C GLN A 45 2.87 2.70 5.38
N ILE A 46 3.08 2.05 4.23
CA ILE A 46 4.20 1.15 4.01
C ILE A 46 5.35 1.94 3.36
N GLN A 47 6.53 1.89 3.96
CA GLN A 47 7.72 2.51 3.38
C GLN A 47 8.02 1.93 1.99
N PRO A 48 8.38 2.75 0.98
CA PRO A 48 8.66 2.30 -0.38
C PRO A 48 9.68 1.15 -0.45
N GLU A 49 10.75 1.22 0.33
CA GLU A 49 11.81 0.21 0.37
C GLU A 49 11.32 -1.13 0.89
N MET A 50 10.39 -1.11 1.86
CA MET A 50 9.78 -2.34 2.38
C MET A 50 8.93 -3.01 1.31
N ARG A 51 8.24 -2.23 0.48
CA ARG A 51 7.48 -2.75 -0.65
C ARG A 51 8.40 -3.42 -1.68
N VAL A 52 9.55 -2.82 -1.99
CA VAL A 52 10.56 -3.42 -2.88
C VAL A 52 11.12 -4.72 -2.29
N ARG A 53 11.48 -4.73 -1.00
CA ARG A 53 12.00 -5.93 -0.33
C ARG A 53 11.01 -7.08 -0.35
N MET A 54 9.72 -6.78 -0.13
CA MET A 54 8.65 -7.76 -0.22
C MET A 54 8.54 -8.34 -1.64
N GLN A 55 8.51 -7.49 -2.66
CA GLN A 55 8.47 -7.93 -4.05
C GLN A 55 9.68 -8.79 -4.41
N ALA A 56 10.89 -8.34 -4.07
CA ALA A 56 12.12 -9.09 -4.34
C ALA A 56 12.14 -10.46 -3.65
N THR A 57 11.58 -10.56 -2.44
CA THR A 57 11.48 -11.82 -1.71
C THR A 57 10.61 -12.82 -2.47
N ILE A 58 9.45 -12.38 -2.97
CA ILE A 58 8.54 -13.22 -3.75
C ILE A 58 9.13 -13.52 -5.13
N GLN A 59 9.78 -12.54 -5.78
CA GLN A 59 10.36 -12.65 -7.11
C GLN A 59 11.38 -13.78 -7.25
N LYS A 60 12.08 -14.16 -6.16
CA LYS A 60 12.99 -15.32 -6.13
C LYS A 60 12.31 -16.66 -6.45
N HIS A 61 11.00 -16.72 -6.25
CA HIS A 61 10.18 -17.92 -6.46
C HIS A 61 9.26 -17.79 -7.68
N VAL A 62 9.42 -16.73 -8.48
CA VAL A 62 8.61 -16.47 -9.68
C VAL A 62 9.53 -16.24 -10.88
N ASP A 63 9.32 -17.05 -11.91
CA ASP A 63 10.07 -17.01 -13.17
C ASP A 63 9.67 -15.81 -14.04
N HIS A 64 8.40 -15.41 -14.00
CA HIS A 64 7.87 -14.20 -14.62
C HIS A 64 8.01 -12.95 -13.73
N SER A 65 7.77 -11.76 -14.29
CA SER A 65 7.77 -10.50 -13.52
C SER A 65 6.50 -10.34 -12.67
N ILE A 66 6.61 -9.66 -11.53
CA ILE A 66 5.48 -9.36 -10.64
C ILE A 66 5.05 -7.90 -10.85
N SER A 67 3.76 -7.68 -11.14
CA SER A 67 3.19 -6.32 -11.13
C SER A 67 2.96 -5.86 -9.69
N SER A 68 3.79 -4.94 -9.21
CA SER A 68 3.71 -4.37 -7.86
C SER A 68 3.91 -2.86 -7.92
N THR A 69 2.98 -2.11 -7.32
CA THR A 69 3.12 -0.66 -7.18
C THR A 69 3.86 -0.32 -5.89
N VAL A 70 4.90 0.51 -6.00
CA VAL A 70 5.58 1.13 -4.87
C VAL A 70 4.97 2.52 -4.67
N ASN A 71 4.26 2.72 -3.56
CA ASN A 71 3.61 3.99 -3.26
C ASN A 71 4.63 4.94 -2.61
N CYS A 72 4.93 6.05 -3.28
CA CYS A 72 5.79 7.09 -2.73
C CYS A 72 4.97 8.19 -2.01
N PRO A 73 5.57 8.87 -1.02
CA PRO A 73 5.03 10.12 -0.48
C PRO A 73 4.80 11.18 -1.57
N ALA A 74 3.86 12.09 -1.32
CA ALA A 74 3.51 13.14 -2.29
C ALA A 74 4.66 14.16 -2.53
N ASP A 75 5.57 14.27 -1.57
CA ASP A 75 6.76 15.11 -1.56
C ASP A 75 8.05 14.34 -1.92
N ALA A 76 7.93 13.10 -2.39
CA ALA A 76 9.09 12.30 -2.79
C ALA A 76 9.90 12.98 -3.91
N THR A 77 11.21 13.03 -3.73
CA THR A 77 12.12 13.64 -4.70
C THR A 77 12.53 12.66 -5.80
N GLU A 78 13.11 13.18 -6.90
CA GLU A 78 13.72 12.34 -7.94
C GLU A 78 14.80 11.41 -7.37
N GLU A 79 15.55 11.88 -6.36
CA GLU A 79 16.59 11.08 -5.70
C GLU A 79 15.99 9.91 -4.91
N ASP A 80 14.86 10.11 -4.24
CA ASP A 80 14.16 9.04 -3.51
C ASP A 80 13.64 7.97 -4.47
N VAL A 81 13.08 8.40 -5.60
CA VAL A 81 12.67 7.49 -6.67
C VAL A 81 13.86 6.72 -7.24
N ALA A 82 15.00 7.39 -7.49
CA ALA A 82 16.22 6.75 -7.96
C ALA A 82 16.74 5.69 -6.97
N LYS A 83 16.70 5.98 -5.66
CA LYS A 83 17.08 5.02 -4.60
C LYS A 83 16.20 3.77 -4.63
N ILE A 84 14.90 3.94 -4.82
CA ILE A 84 13.93 2.83 -4.93
C ILE A 84 14.27 1.94 -6.13
N TYR A 85 14.48 2.55 -7.31
CA TYR A 85 14.86 1.80 -8.51
C TYR A 85 16.20 1.07 -8.34
N PHE A 86 17.20 1.74 -7.77
CA PHE A 86 18.52 1.14 -7.54
C PHE A 86 18.44 -0.02 -6.55
N LEU A 87 17.63 0.10 -5.50
CA LEU A 87 17.36 -0.99 -4.56
C LEU A 87 16.68 -2.17 -5.26
N ALA A 88 15.64 -1.92 -6.08
CA ALA A 88 14.92 -2.97 -6.80
C ALA A 88 15.85 -3.75 -7.75
N TRP A 89 16.70 -3.04 -8.49
CA TRP A 89 17.73 -3.64 -9.34
C TRP A 89 18.72 -4.48 -8.53
N LYS A 90 19.26 -3.92 -7.45
CA LYS A 90 20.23 -4.62 -6.56
C LYS A 90 19.63 -5.88 -5.94
N MET A 91 18.33 -5.91 -5.70
CA MET A 91 17.62 -7.05 -5.13
C MET A 91 17.12 -8.06 -6.18
N GLY A 92 17.32 -7.80 -7.48
CA GLY A 92 16.96 -8.71 -8.56
C GLY A 92 15.46 -8.69 -8.94
N CYS A 93 14.76 -7.58 -8.68
CA CYS A 93 13.41 -7.39 -9.22
C CYS A 93 13.46 -7.34 -10.76
N LYS A 94 12.49 -7.98 -11.43
CA LYS A 94 12.42 -8.08 -12.89
C LYS A 94 11.61 -6.95 -13.55
N GLY A 95 11.04 -6.07 -12.73
CA GLY A 95 10.14 -4.98 -13.10
C GLY A 95 9.52 -4.39 -11.86
#